data_AF-A0AA43A4A9-F1
#
_entry.id   AF-A0AA43A4A9-F1
#
_cell.length_a   1.000
_cell.length_b   1.000
_cell.length_c   1.000
_cell.angle_alpha   90.00
_cell.angle_beta   90.00
_cell.angle_gamma   90.00
#
_symmetry.space_group_name_H-M   'P 1'
#
loop_
_entity.id
_entity.type
_entity.pdbx_description
1 polymer ?
#
loop_
_entity_poly.entity_id
_entity_poly.type
_entity_poly.pdbx_seq_one_letter_code
_entity_poly.pdbx_strand_id
1 'polypeptide(L)'
;MKNLFGKYKYSPFIVFCLVAIVSIVVCNLWSLYWGHCVLNDFLRIPLIGWGVIGANLVAALVYVLLKRHNTMKHDDIHCLSCRSELQSSWVYCPNCGDEHPG
;
A
#
# COMPACT_ATOMS: atom_id res chain seq x y z
N MET A 1 48.74 0.20 -29.12
CA MET A 1 47.47 0.50 -28.40
C MET A 1 46.32 -0.38 -28.90
N LYS A 2 46.49 -1.71 -28.89
CA LYS A 2 45.43 -2.67 -29.25
C LYS A 2 45.64 -3.88 -28.35
N ASN A 3 45.09 -3.87 -27.14
CA ASN A 3 44.90 -5.03 -26.25
C ASN A 3 44.57 -4.60 -24.80
N LEU A 4 43.57 -3.73 -24.62
CA LEU A 4 43.01 -3.48 -23.27
C LEU A 4 41.56 -3.93 -23.10
N PHE A 5 40.88 -4.35 -24.18
CA PHE A 5 39.46 -4.76 -24.14
C PHE A 5 39.21 -6.27 -24.36
N GLY A 6 40.26 -7.09 -24.44
CA GLY A 6 40.15 -8.49 -24.87
C GLY A 6 39.83 -9.55 -23.81
N LYS A 7 39.65 -9.19 -22.53
CA LYS A 7 39.56 -10.17 -21.43
C LYS A 7 38.21 -10.31 -20.73
N TYR A 8 37.20 -9.54 -21.09
CA TYR A 8 35.88 -9.65 -20.47
C TYR A 8 34.80 -9.96 -21.51
N LYS A 9 34.63 -11.25 -21.83
CA LYS A 9 33.43 -11.76 -22.49
C LYS A 9 32.30 -11.77 -21.46
N TYR A 10 31.75 -10.59 -21.17
CA TYR A 10 30.51 -10.51 -20.40
C TYR A 10 29.37 -11.09 -21.26
N SER A 11 28.58 -12.00 -20.68
CA SER A 11 27.35 -12.46 -21.33
C SER A 11 26.49 -11.24 -21.68
N PRO A 12 25.85 -11.19 -22.86
CA PRO A 12 25.00 -10.05 -23.25
C PRO A 12 23.93 -9.75 -22.19
N PHE A 13 23.50 -10.76 -21.45
CA PHE A 13 22.60 -10.63 -20.30
C PHE A 13 23.20 -9.79 -19.16
N ILE A 14 24.47 -10.02 -18.81
CA ILE A 14 25.17 -9.27 -17.75
C ILE A 14 25.34 -7.80 -18.17
N VAL A 15 25.67 -7.56 -19.44
CA VAL A 15 25.76 -6.19 -19.98
C VAL A 15 24.40 -5.49 -19.92
N PHE A 16 23.32 -6.18 -20.30
CA PHE A 16 21.96 -5.66 -20.19
C PHE A 16 21.58 -5.29 -18.74
N CYS A 17 21.85 -6.18 -17.78
CA CYS A 17 21.60 -5.90 -16.37
C CYS A 17 22.41 -4.70 -15.85
N LEU A 18 23.69 -4.58 -16.24
CA LEU A 18 24.53 -3.46 -15.84
C LEU A 18 24.03 -2.14 -16.43
N VAL A 19 23.64 -2.14 -17.72
CA VAL A 19 23.05 -0.96 -18.36
C VAL A 19 21.75 -0.56 -17.66
N ALA A 20 20.86 -1.52 -17.34
CA ALA A 20 19.62 -1.25 -16.62
C ALA A 20 19.87 -0.62 -15.23
N ILE A 21 20.82 -1.16 -14.46
CA ILE A 21 21.19 -0.61 -13.14
C ILE A 21 21.74 0.81 -13.29
N VAL A 22 22.64 1.03 -14.25
CA VAL A 22 23.21 2.37 -14.52
C VAL A 22 22.11 3.34 -14.95
N SER A 23 21.19 2.94 -15.82
CA SER A 23 20.05 3.76 -16.23
C SER A 23 19.16 4.13 -15.03
N ILE A 24 18.85 3.19 -14.14
CA ILE A 24 18.08 3.47 -12.92
C ILE A 24 18.80 4.50 -12.05
N VAL A 25 20.11 4.34 -11.84
CA VAL A 25 20.92 5.26 -11.03
C VAL A 25 20.96 6.65 -11.65
N VAL A 26 21.20 6.75 -12.97
CA VAL A 26 21.24 8.02 -13.69
C VAL A 26 19.87 8.70 -13.70
N CYS A 27 18.77 7.97 -13.93
CA CYS A 27 17.43 8.52 -13.88
C CYS A 27 17.07 9.05 -12.49
N ASN A 28 17.43 8.33 -11.43
CA ASN A 28 17.20 8.79 -10.05
C ASN A 28 18.07 10.00 -9.69
N LEU A 29 19.36 10.02 -10.07
CA LEU A 29 20.24 11.17 -9.89
C LEU A 29 19.76 12.39 -10.68
N TRP A 30 19.31 12.19 -11.92
CA TRP A 30 18.73 13.24 -12.74
C TRP A 30 17.44 13.78 -12.12
N SER A 31 16.56 12.89 -11.67
CA SER A 31 15.34 13.26 -10.95
C SER A 31 15.64 13.95 -9.62
N LEU A 32 16.74 13.64 -8.94
CA LEU A 32 17.17 14.36 -7.74
C LEU A 32 17.75 15.74 -8.08
N TYR A 33 18.56 15.84 -9.13
CA TYR A 33 19.24 17.08 -9.54
C TYR A 33 18.25 18.10 -10.15
N TRP A 34 17.31 17.64 -10.97
CA TRP A 34 16.29 18.48 -11.61
C TRP A 34 14.98 18.53 -10.81
N GLY A 35 14.63 17.46 -10.10
CA GLY A 35 13.48 17.44 -9.21
C GLY A 35 13.74 18.17 -7.89
N HIS A 36 14.95 18.66 -7.61
CA HIS A 36 15.18 19.59 -6.52
C HIS A 36 14.33 20.87 -6.66
N CYS A 37 14.07 21.31 -7.90
CA CYS A 37 13.15 22.41 -8.18
C CYS A 37 11.69 21.99 -7.96
N VAL A 38 11.30 20.80 -8.46
CA VAL A 38 9.94 20.28 -8.31
C VAL A 38 9.59 20.01 -6.84
N LEU A 39 10.51 19.45 -6.06
CA LEU A 39 10.33 19.19 -4.64
C LEU A 39 10.29 20.49 -3.83
N ASN A 40 11.11 21.49 -4.16
CA ASN A 40 11.02 22.81 -3.52
C ASN A 40 9.71 23.53 -3.86
N ASP A 41 9.23 23.41 -5.10
CA ASP A 41 7.94 23.98 -5.50
C ASP A 41 6.77 23.22 -4.85
N PHE A 42 6.91 21.90 -4.66
CA PHE A 42 5.95 21.09 -3.92
C PHE A 42 5.99 21.35 -2.41
N LEU A 43 7.12 21.75 -1.84
CA LEU A 43 7.21 22.15 -0.43
C LEU A 43 6.77 23.61 -0.22
N ARG A 44 6.70 24.40 -1.29
CA ARG A 44 6.11 25.75 -1.33
C ARG A 44 4.57 25.76 -1.39
N ILE A 45 3.91 24.65 -1.06
CA ILE A 45 2.46 24.63 -0.91
C ILE A 45 2.03 25.73 0.07
N PRO A 46 1.07 26.60 -0.28
CA PRO A 46 0.57 27.63 0.63
C PRO A 46 -0.02 26.97 1.88
N LEU A 47 -0.04 27.70 3.01
CA LEU A 47 -0.49 27.18 4.32
C LEU A 47 -1.84 26.44 4.25
N ILE A 48 -2.74 26.90 3.38
CA ILE A 48 -4.05 26.29 3.11
C ILE A 48 -3.91 24.86 2.55
N GLY A 49 -2.98 24.62 1.63
CA GLY A 49 -2.78 23.30 1.05
C GLY A 49 -2.24 22.28 2.06
N TRP A 50 -1.37 22.72 2.97
CA TRP A 50 -0.96 21.89 4.12
C TRP A 50 -2.14 21.53 5.02
N GLY A 51 -3.06 22.48 5.23
CA GLY A 51 -4.31 22.23 5.96
C GLY A 51 -5.17 21.14 5.30
N VAL A 52 -5.33 21.18 3.98
CA VAL A 52 -6.11 20.17 3.23
C VAL A 52 -5.45 18.79 3.28
N ILE A 53 -4.13 18.71 3.12
CA ILE A 53 -3.39 17.45 3.24
C ILE A 53 -3.56 16.88 4.65
N GLY A 54 -3.35 17.70 5.68
CA GLY A 54 -3.51 17.29 7.07
C GLY A 54 -4.93 16.79 7.38
N ALA A 55 -5.96 17.52 6.94
CA ALA A 55 -7.36 17.15 7.15
C ALA A 55 -7.72 15.81 6.50
N ASN A 56 -7.27 15.57 5.27
CA ASN A 56 -7.51 14.29 4.59
C ASN A 56 -6.77 13.14 5.27
N LEU A 57 -5.57 13.38 5.80
CA LEU A 57 -4.79 12.38 6.51
C LEU A 57 -5.46 12.00 7.84
N VAL A 58 -6.02 12.98 8.56
CA VAL A 58 -6.84 12.75 9.76
C VAL A 58 -8.12 11.98 9.40
N ALA A 59 -8.82 12.36 8.33
CA ALA A 59 -10.03 11.66 7.89
C ALA A 59 -9.74 10.19 7.52
N ALA A 60 -8.63 9.94 6.80
CA ALA A 60 -8.18 8.59 6.47
C ALA A 60 -7.84 7.79 7.72
N LEU A 61 -7.15 8.40 8.70
CA LEU A 61 -6.85 7.76 9.98
C LEU A 61 -8.13 7.37 10.73
N VAL A 62 -9.08 8.29 10.85
CA VAL A 62 -10.39 8.05 11.49
C VAL A 62 -11.12 6.91 10.78
N TYR A 63 -11.16 6.92 9.44
CA TYR A 63 -11.78 5.85 8.66
C TYR A 63 -11.12 4.48 8.93
N VAL A 64 -9.79 4.42 8.98
CA VAL A 64 -9.06 3.17 9.27
C VAL A 64 -9.37 2.68 10.69
N LEU A 65 -9.44 3.58 11.68
CA LEU A 65 -9.79 3.22 13.05
C LEU A 65 -11.22 2.68 13.15
N LEU A 66 -12.19 3.36 12.53
CA LEU A 66 -13.58 2.90 12.48
C LEU A 66 -13.72 1.56 11.76
N LYS A 67 -13.03 1.39 10.63
CA LYS A 67 -13.03 0.13 9.88
C LYS A 67 -12.45 -1.00 10.71
N ARG A 68 -11.30 -0.79 11.35
CA ARG A 68 -10.70 -1.79 12.25
C ARG A 68 -11.63 -2.14 13.41
N HIS A 69 -12.26 -1.15 14.02
CA HIS A 69 -13.22 -1.37 15.11
C HIS A 69 -14.46 -2.15 14.64
N ASN A 70 -15.01 -1.81 13.47
CA ASN A 70 -16.16 -2.53 12.92
C ASN A 70 -15.81 -3.97 12.52
N THR A 71 -14.64 -4.19 11.94
CA THR A 71 -14.17 -5.55 11.62
C THR A 71 -13.97 -6.38 12.89
N MET A 72 -13.45 -5.81 13.98
CA MET A 72 -13.32 -6.52 15.26
C MET A 72 -14.67 -6.77 15.96
N LYS A 73 -15.70 -5.93 15.71
CA LYS A 73 -17.03 -6.12 16.31
C LYS A 73 -17.87 -7.17 15.57
N HIS A 74 -17.54 -7.46 14.32
CA HIS A 74 -18.09 -8.63 13.61
C HIS A 74 -17.16 -9.82 13.86
N ASP A 75 -17.04 -10.24 15.13
CA ASP A 75 -16.65 -11.62 15.39
C ASP A 75 -17.76 -12.49 14.79
N ASP A 76 -17.38 -13.39 13.88
CA ASP A 76 -18.29 -14.24 13.13
C ASP A 76 -18.98 -15.21 14.12
N ILE A 77 -20.19 -14.85 14.53
CA ILE A 77 -21.02 -15.69 15.37
C ILE A 77 -21.56 -16.81 14.48
N HIS A 78 -21.23 -18.06 14.76
CA HIS A 78 -21.77 -19.19 14.00
C HIS A 78 -22.89 -19.91 14.75
N CYS A 79 -23.89 -20.41 14.03
CA CYS A 79 -24.93 -21.27 14.62
C CYS A 79 -24.34 -22.62 15.05
N LEU A 80 -24.62 -23.07 16.27
CA LEU A 80 -24.15 -24.38 16.77
C LEU A 80 -24.70 -25.57 15.97
N SER A 81 -25.94 -25.49 15.49
CA SER A 81 -26.59 -26.60 14.78
C SER A 81 -26.13 -26.74 13.34
N CYS A 82 -26.18 -25.65 12.56
CA CYS A 82 -25.92 -25.69 11.12
C CYS A 82 -24.63 -25.01 10.68
N ARG A 83 -23.88 -24.38 11.61
CA ARG A 83 -22.60 -23.67 11.37
C ARG A 83 -22.66 -22.54 10.35
N SER A 84 -23.85 -22.06 9.99
CA SER A 84 -23.97 -20.83 9.20
C SER A 84 -23.47 -19.63 10.00
N GLU A 85 -22.90 -18.65 9.30
CA GLU A 85 -22.54 -17.34 9.82
C GLU A 85 -23.81 -16.56 10.19
N LEU A 86 -23.89 -16.05 11.41
CA LEU A 86 -25.00 -15.30 11.97
C LEU A 86 -24.52 -13.89 12.35
N GLN A 87 -25.39 -12.91 12.12
CA GLN A 87 -25.17 -11.57 12.67
C GLN A 87 -25.61 -11.54 14.14
N SER A 88 -24.89 -10.76 14.95
CA SER A 88 -25.15 -10.65 16.40
C SER A 88 -26.53 -10.11 16.78
N SER A 89 -27.31 -9.58 15.83
CA SER A 89 -28.65 -9.03 16.06
C SER A 89 -29.78 -10.05 15.85
N TRP A 90 -29.46 -11.30 15.46
CA TRP A 90 -30.44 -12.30 15.08
C TRP A 90 -30.81 -13.20 16.26
N VAL A 91 -32.11 -13.27 16.56
CA VAL A 91 -32.64 -14.10 17.66
C VAL A 91 -32.76 -15.57 17.25
N TYR A 92 -32.99 -15.83 15.96
CA TYR A 92 -33.18 -17.17 15.38
C TYR A 92 -32.32 -17.33 14.13
N CYS A 93 -31.80 -18.53 13.90
CA CYS A 93 -31.04 -18.86 12.70
C CYS A 93 -31.95 -18.91 11.45
N PRO A 94 -31.61 -18.24 10.32
CA PRO A 94 -32.41 -18.32 9.09
C PRO A 94 -32.43 -19.70 8.46
N ASN A 95 -31.38 -20.48 8.69
CA ASN A 95 -31.11 -21.69 7.93
C ASN A 95 -31.73 -22.92 8.61
N CYS A 96 -31.64 -23.02 9.93
CA CYS A 96 -32.21 -24.14 10.69
C CYS A 96 -33.37 -23.75 11.61
N GLY A 97 -33.63 -22.46 11.84
CA GLY A 97 -34.70 -21.99 12.73
C GLY A 97 -34.40 -22.14 14.22
N ASP A 98 -33.23 -22.65 14.60
CA ASP A 98 -32.84 -22.79 16.01
C ASP A 98 -32.60 -21.41 16.66
N GLU A 99 -32.93 -21.33 17.95
CA GLU A 99 -32.62 -20.19 18.79
C GLU A 99 -31.10 -20.07 18.99
N HIS A 100 -30.59 -18.84 18.97
CA HIS A 100 -29.19 -18.58 19.23
C HIS A 100 -28.92 -18.76 20.74
N PRO A 101 -28.09 -19.72 21.18
CA PRO A 101 -27.65 -19.77 22.57
C PRO A 101 -26.67 -18.62 22.76
N GLY A 102 -27.04 -17.64 23.58
CA GLY A 102 -26.22 -16.46 23.87
C GLY A 102 -24.82 -16.79 24.37
#